data_AF-A0A1Q8X3K5-F1
#
_entry.id   AF-A0A1Q8X3K5-F1
#
_cell.length_a   1.000
_cell.length_b   1.000
_cell.length_c   1.000
_cell.angle_alpha   90.00
_cell.angle_beta   90.00
_cell.angle_gamma   90.00
#
_symmetry.space_group_name_H-M   'P 1'
#
loop_
_entity.id
_entity.type
_entity.pdbx_description
1 polymer ?
#
loop_
_entity_poly.entity_id
_entity_poly.type
_entity_poly.pdbx_seq_one_letter_code
_entity_poly.pdbx_strand_id
1 'polypeptide(L)'
;MTTASTPESRRHGPAIPRWMLPSVRVRRRGDVITVEQRVPARVESTQTRSSYDSAHRGYVEHHDIPSFESGLGSPTSAPLVKERLTVPASAVSEQQVRQAVDQAIAAYNPGTAALTVQLSRDALLRLLQTVFLLGIAGFGLYFIVIPSFQSTSSAPPGGPFAGLQKLLTVFPGFFILVAIILAVVCARTAWALRTPRFVAEEQWGLLRQTLTQLAGQEPGSSRPLDIEAGLRRDLITHPNGESLARGVTRDGRMGPPWPDAYDIAKRVRQGRRALVGMTIFASVFLTVGVLIFLLFIAAGQLTLIPLLFGVSIFGAIVSHISKRCDRLLVSYPSTMPGGEEPQELSWADIDTASLPAWCDARRRERYWNLVAIVFLVEFVVAILAIFASVMLNQTAFSTGSSPQDAHTYALIQNSVLALIVIAVALATVVIGRHWIQKKDSELRHQAGLL
;
A
#
# COMPACT_ATOMS: atom_id res chain seq x y z
N MET A 1 7.11 -40.17 -40.80
CA MET A 1 7.97 -40.08 -39.60
C MET A 1 8.97 -38.97 -39.83
N THR A 2 8.80 -37.85 -39.12
CA THR A 2 9.80 -36.78 -39.07
C THR A 2 9.68 -36.16 -37.69
N THR A 3 10.55 -36.61 -36.77
CA THR A 3 10.68 -36.13 -35.41
C THR A 3 11.47 -34.81 -35.44
N ALA A 4 10.77 -33.68 -35.46
CA ALA A 4 11.39 -32.39 -35.19
C ALA A 4 11.52 -32.22 -33.67
N SER A 5 12.76 -32.12 -33.21
CA SER A 5 13.17 -31.92 -31.83
C SER A 5 12.62 -30.62 -31.25
N THR A 6 12.03 -30.72 -30.06
CA THR A 6 11.63 -29.62 -29.19
C THR A 6 12.84 -28.70 -28.94
N PRO A 7 12.72 -27.36 -29.04
CA PRO A 7 13.87 -26.50 -28.85
C PRO A 7 14.38 -26.59 -27.41
N GLU A 8 15.66 -26.92 -27.30
CA GLU A 8 16.46 -27.01 -26.09
C GLU A 8 16.51 -25.63 -25.41
N SER A 9 15.55 -25.37 -24.51
CA SER A 9 15.63 -24.27 -23.56
C SER A 9 16.89 -24.48 -22.73
N ARG A 10 17.93 -23.67 -22.96
CA ARG A 10 19.15 -23.63 -22.16
C ARG A 10 18.77 -23.30 -20.71
N ARG A 11 18.67 -24.32 -19.86
CA ARG A 11 18.42 -24.18 -18.41
C ARG A 11 19.75 -24.40 -17.68
N HIS A 12 20.27 -23.36 -17.02
CA HIS A 12 21.50 -23.42 -16.22
C HIS A 12 21.15 -23.08 -14.76
N GLY A 13 21.32 -24.03 -13.83
CA GLY A 13 21.14 -23.80 -12.39
C GLY A 13 20.73 -25.04 -11.59
N PRO A 14 20.56 -24.91 -10.25
CA PRO A 14 20.09 -26.00 -9.40
C PRO A 14 18.61 -26.33 -9.63
N ALA A 15 18.17 -27.52 -9.24
CA ALA A 15 16.78 -27.93 -9.31
C ALA A 15 15.91 -27.14 -8.32
N ILE A 16 14.69 -26.79 -8.73
CA ILE A 16 13.76 -26.08 -7.85
C ILE A 16 13.15 -27.09 -6.86
N PRO A 17 13.29 -26.87 -5.54
CA PRO A 17 12.80 -27.80 -4.55
C PRO A 17 11.27 -27.74 -4.40
N ARG A 18 10.65 -28.87 -4.05
CA ARG A 18 9.19 -29.01 -3.96
C ARG A 18 8.52 -28.03 -3.01
N TRP A 19 9.19 -27.59 -1.94
CA TRP A 19 8.63 -26.63 -0.98
C TRP A 19 8.46 -25.21 -1.55
N MET A 20 9.13 -24.90 -2.66
CA MET A 20 8.97 -23.64 -3.41
C MET A 20 7.82 -23.69 -4.42
N LEU A 21 7.25 -24.86 -4.72
CA LEU A 21 6.15 -25.00 -5.69
C LEU A 21 4.81 -24.55 -5.09
N PRO A 22 3.90 -23.97 -5.90
CA PRO A 22 2.57 -23.63 -5.41
C PRO A 22 1.76 -24.88 -5.06
N SER A 23 0.98 -24.79 -3.98
CA SER A 23 0.05 -25.86 -3.61
C SER A 23 -1.32 -25.61 -4.25
N VAL A 24 -1.90 -26.63 -4.86
CA VAL A 24 -3.23 -26.56 -5.47
C VAL A 24 -4.25 -27.30 -4.60
N ARG A 25 -5.48 -26.81 -4.54
CA ARG A 25 -6.59 -27.48 -3.86
C ARG A 25 -7.84 -27.44 -4.74
N VAL A 26 -8.47 -28.58 -4.91
CA VAL A 26 -9.79 -28.67 -5.53
C VAL A 26 -10.85 -28.70 -4.43
N ARG A 27 -11.91 -27.91 -4.61
CA ARG A 27 -13.06 -27.87 -3.70
C ARG A 27 -14.34 -27.66 -4.49
N ARG A 28 -15.39 -28.39 -4.19
CA ARG A 28 -16.75 -28.05 -4.61
C ARG A 28 -17.41 -27.07 -3.66
N ARG A 29 -18.08 -26.06 -4.22
CA ARG A 29 -18.92 -25.09 -3.50
C ARG A 29 -20.26 -24.96 -4.23
N GLY A 30 -21.25 -25.73 -3.79
CA GLY A 30 -22.55 -25.82 -4.47
C GLY A 30 -22.38 -26.37 -5.89
N ASP A 31 -22.83 -25.58 -6.87
CA ASP A 31 -22.80 -25.94 -8.29
C ASP A 31 -21.53 -25.48 -9.02
N VAL A 32 -20.51 -25.05 -8.28
CA VAL A 32 -19.22 -24.64 -8.85
C VAL A 32 -18.10 -25.49 -8.24
N ILE A 33 -17.25 -26.04 -9.10
CA ILE A 33 -15.98 -26.65 -8.71
C ILE A 33 -14.89 -25.60 -8.82
N THR A 34 -14.09 -25.50 -7.77
CA THR A 34 -13.07 -24.46 -7.60
C THR A 34 -11.70 -25.13 -7.50
N VAL A 35 -10.75 -24.65 -8.30
CA VAL A 35 -9.35 -25.07 -8.25
C VAL A 35 -8.54 -23.88 -7.76
N GLU A 36 -8.18 -23.91 -6.49
CA GLU A 36 -7.43 -22.85 -5.81
C GLU A 36 -5.92 -23.14 -5.95
N GLN A 37 -5.19 -22.29 -6.68
CA GLN A 37 -3.73 -22.27 -6.63
C GLN A 37 -3.31 -21.33 -5.51
N ARG A 38 -2.63 -21.85 -4.50
CA ARG A 38 -2.06 -21.05 -3.42
C ARG A 38 -0.68 -20.57 -3.83
N VAL A 39 -0.68 -19.47 -4.56
CA VAL A 39 0.51 -18.70 -4.88
C VAL A 39 0.57 -17.50 -3.94
N PRO A 40 1.75 -17.09 -3.49
CA PRO A 40 1.95 -15.72 -3.00
C PRO A 40 1.54 -14.78 -4.13
N ALA A 41 0.64 -13.84 -3.84
CA ALA A 41 0.07 -13.03 -4.90
C ALA A 41 1.15 -12.32 -5.73
N ARG A 42 0.89 -12.14 -7.01
CA ARG A 42 1.85 -11.60 -7.97
C ARG A 42 1.58 -10.13 -8.24
N VAL A 43 2.66 -9.38 -8.00
CA VAL A 43 3.04 -8.01 -8.40
C VAL A 43 2.24 -6.84 -7.82
N GLU A 44 2.71 -6.45 -6.63
CA GLU A 44 3.10 -5.08 -6.28
C GLU A 44 4.27 -4.65 -7.20
N SER A 45 4.04 -3.73 -8.14
CA SER A 45 5.07 -2.78 -8.53
C SER A 45 4.57 -1.38 -8.21
N THR A 46 5.02 -0.85 -7.07
CA THR A 46 5.31 0.58 -7.00
C THR A 46 6.63 0.78 -7.69
N GLN A 47 6.60 1.06 -8.98
CA GLN A 47 7.76 1.66 -9.63
C GLN A 47 7.73 3.15 -9.26
N THR A 48 8.56 3.57 -8.31
CA THR A 48 8.88 4.99 -8.18
C THR A 48 9.78 5.34 -9.36
N ARG A 49 9.19 5.71 -10.49
CA ARG A 49 9.96 6.26 -11.60
C ARG A 49 10.17 7.74 -11.30
N SER A 50 11.30 8.07 -10.69
CA SER A 50 11.76 9.46 -10.64
C SER A 50 12.21 9.84 -12.05
N SER A 51 11.35 10.46 -12.83
CA SER A 51 11.79 11.20 -14.01
C SER A 51 12.18 12.60 -13.57
N TYR A 52 13.38 13.02 -13.94
CA TYR A 52 13.86 14.38 -13.76
C TYR A 52 13.27 15.21 -14.90
N ASP A 53 12.20 15.96 -14.64
CA ASP A 53 11.72 16.94 -15.62
C ASP A 53 12.61 18.19 -15.52
N SER A 54 13.49 18.35 -16.51
CA SER A 54 14.47 19.43 -16.57
C SER A 54 13.87 20.79 -16.94
N ALA A 55 12.54 20.89 -17.16
CA ALA A 55 11.91 22.11 -17.65
C ALA A 55 11.27 23.02 -16.58
N HIS A 56 10.91 22.52 -15.38
CA HIS A 56 10.20 23.34 -14.38
C HIS A 56 10.72 23.14 -12.95
N ARG A 57 11.22 24.24 -12.35
CA ARG A 57 11.73 24.29 -10.97
C ARG A 57 10.78 23.61 -9.97
N GLY A 58 11.25 22.53 -9.36
CA GLY A 58 10.97 22.21 -7.96
C GLY A 58 9.75 21.34 -7.65
N TYR A 59 9.40 20.34 -8.47
CA TYR A 59 8.41 19.33 -8.07
C TYR A 59 8.93 17.91 -8.34
N VAL A 60 9.01 17.11 -7.27
CA VAL A 60 9.20 15.66 -7.35
C VAL A 60 7.81 15.03 -7.45
N GLU A 61 7.44 14.58 -8.63
CA GLU A 61 6.15 13.95 -8.86
C GLU A 61 6.14 12.54 -8.27
N HIS A 62 5.42 12.37 -7.15
CA HIS A 62 5.19 11.07 -6.51
C HIS A 62 3.83 10.55 -6.95
N HIS A 63 3.83 9.65 -7.93
CA HIS A 63 2.63 8.92 -8.30
C HIS A 63 2.53 7.63 -7.48
N ASP A 64 1.78 7.72 -6.36
CA ASP A 64 1.28 6.53 -5.67
C ASP A 64 -0.03 6.10 -6.34
N ILE A 65 0.08 5.04 -7.13
CA ILE A 65 -1.04 4.42 -7.83
C ILE A 65 -1.58 3.27 -6.97
N PRO A 66 -2.79 3.38 -6.39
CA PRO A 66 -3.43 2.26 -5.72
C PRO A 66 -4.09 1.33 -6.76
N SER A 67 -3.40 0.25 -7.11
CA SER A 67 -4.01 -0.90 -7.77
C SER A 67 -4.67 -1.82 -6.74
N PHE A 68 -5.88 -2.28 -7.04
CA PHE A 68 -6.47 -3.46 -6.39
C PHE A 68 -6.84 -4.42 -7.54
N GLU A 69 -6.88 -5.74 -7.41
CA GLU A 69 -6.80 -6.60 -6.23
C GLU A 69 -6.16 -7.95 -6.65
N SER A 70 -4.89 -8.14 -6.29
CA SER A 70 -4.16 -9.41 -6.33
C SER A 70 -3.20 -9.40 -5.13
N GLY A 71 -3.77 -9.52 -3.93
CA GLY A 71 -3.10 -10.00 -2.71
C GLY A 71 -1.80 -9.39 -2.20
N LEU A 72 -1.36 -8.23 -2.71
CA LEU A 72 -0.21 -7.48 -2.21
C LEU A 72 -0.45 -5.99 -2.48
N GLY A 73 -0.23 -5.12 -1.48
CA GLY A 73 -0.35 -3.66 -1.68
C GLY A 73 -0.85 -2.82 -0.50
N SER A 74 -0.93 -3.37 0.71
CA SER A 74 -0.77 -2.56 1.93
C SER A 74 0.50 -3.03 2.65
N PRO A 75 1.47 -2.15 2.95
CA PRO A 75 2.72 -2.51 3.64
C PRO A 75 2.52 -3.11 5.03
N THR A 76 1.28 -3.20 5.52
CA THR A 76 0.92 -3.77 6.82
C THR A 76 0.20 -5.12 6.78
N SER A 77 -0.11 -5.67 5.59
CA SER A 77 -0.70 -7.02 5.51
C SER A 77 -0.62 -7.54 4.08
N ALA A 78 0.12 -8.62 3.84
CA ALA A 78 0.04 -9.39 2.60
C ALA A 78 -1.11 -10.43 2.71
N PRO A 79 -2.32 -10.19 2.17
CA PRO A 79 -3.33 -11.22 2.12
C PRO A 79 -2.99 -12.18 0.98
N LEU A 80 -2.70 -13.45 1.31
CA LEU A 80 -2.67 -14.54 0.32
C LEU A 80 -3.96 -14.48 -0.52
N VAL A 81 -3.90 -13.96 -1.74
CA VAL A 81 -5.03 -14.05 -2.66
C VAL A 81 -5.02 -15.44 -3.26
N LYS A 82 -6.11 -16.16 -3.01
CA LYS A 82 -6.35 -17.44 -3.62
C LYS A 82 -6.72 -17.18 -5.07
N GLU A 83 -5.78 -17.45 -5.97
CA GLU A 83 -6.08 -17.52 -7.39
C GLU A 83 -6.92 -18.76 -7.61
N ARG A 84 -8.10 -18.59 -8.21
CA ARG A 84 -9.03 -19.69 -8.43
C ARG A 84 -9.47 -19.74 -9.89
N LEU A 85 -9.50 -20.96 -10.40
CA LEU A 85 -10.22 -21.31 -11.61
C LEU A 85 -11.54 -21.99 -11.22
N THR A 86 -12.59 -21.69 -11.97
CA THR A 86 -13.93 -22.22 -11.68
C THR A 86 -14.57 -22.85 -12.89
N VAL A 87 -15.24 -23.96 -12.64
CA VAL A 87 -15.95 -24.75 -13.65
C VAL A 87 -17.31 -25.10 -13.06
N PRO A 88 -18.40 -25.04 -13.84
CA PRO A 88 -19.71 -25.45 -13.35
C PRO A 88 -19.71 -26.97 -13.11
N ALA A 89 -20.26 -27.38 -11.97
CA ALA A 89 -20.40 -28.78 -11.58
C ALA A 89 -21.34 -29.57 -12.50
N SER A 90 -22.14 -28.87 -13.34
CA SER A 90 -22.93 -29.47 -14.41
C SER A 90 -22.09 -29.98 -15.58
N ALA A 91 -20.89 -29.43 -15.80
CA ALA A 91 -20.02 -29.82 -16.90
C ALA A 91 -19.06 -30.97 -16.54
N VAL A 92 -18.53 -30.99 -15.31
CA VAL A 92 -17.52 -31.97 -14.87
C VAL A 92 -17.74 -32.33 -13.41
N SER A 93 -17.45 -33.57 -13.01
CA SER A 93 -17.49 -33.99 -11.61
C SER A 93 -16.24 -33.58 -10.82
N GLU A 94 -16.36 -33.38 -9.51
CA GLU A 94 -15.23 -33.01 -8.63
C GLU A 94 -14.12 -34.06 -8.64
N GLN A 95 -14.47 -35.36 -8.72
CA GLN A 95 -13.49 -36.45 -8.75
C GLN A 95 -12.65 -36.45 -10.03
N GLN A 96 -13.28 -36.22 -11.18
CA GLN A 96 -12.57 -36.09 -12.46
C GLN A 96 -11.64 -34.87 -12.46
N VAL A 97 -12.10 -33.72 -11.95
CA VAL A 97 -11.26 -32.53 -11.82
C VAL A 97 -10.08 -32.80 -10.90
N ARG A 98 -10.31 -33.42 -9.73
CA ARG A 98 -9.24 -33.73 -8.78
C ARG A 98 -8.20 -34.68 -9.36
N GLN A 99 -8.63 -35.76 -10.01
CA GLN A 99 -7.73 -36.74 -10.62
C GLN A 99 -6.88 -36.10 -11.72
N ALA A 100 -7.50 -35.31 -12.60
CA ALA A 100 -6.79 -34.66 -13.69
C ALA A 100 -5.82 -33.57 -13.20
N VAL A 101 -6.22 -32.78 -12.19
CA VAL A 101 -5.34 -31.79 -11.56
C VAL A 101 -4.16 -32.46 -10.86
N ASP A 102 -4.40 -33.53 -10.09
CA ASP A 102 -3.35 -34.27 -9.39
C ASP A 102 -2.36 -34.90 -10.40
N GLN A 103 -2.87 -35.45 -11.51
CA GLN A 103 -2.03 -35.98 -12.59
C GLN A 103 -1.22 -34.89 -13.29
N ALA A 104 -1.83 -33.75 -13.58
CA ALA A 104 -1.17 -32.63 -14.25
C ALA A 104 -0.06 -32.01 -13.36
N ILE A 105 -0.30 -31.91 -12.05
CA ILE A 105 0.70 -31.44 -11.08
C ILE A 105 1.82 -32.47 -10.90
N ALA A 106 1.49 -33.76 -10.86
CA ALA A 106 2.50 -34.82 -10.72
C ALA A 106 3.42 -34.90 -11.95
N ALA A 107 2.90 -34.61 -13.14
CA ALA A 107 3.67 -34.53 -14.38
C ALA A 107 4.44 -33.21 -14.56
N TYR A 108 4.09 -32.16 -13.80
CA TYR A 108 4.73 -30.85 -13.93
C TYR A 108 6.14 -30.87 -13.34
N ASN A 109 7.14 -30.71 -14.22
CA ASN A 109 8.54 -30.55 -13.84
C ASN A 109 9.05 -29.15 -14.24
N PRO A 110 9.27 -28.23 -13.28
CA PRO A 110 9.76 -26.89 -13.58
C PRO A 110 11.23 -26.86 -14.04
N GLY A 111 11.97 -27.97 -13.89
CA GLY A 111 13.38 -28.08 -14.29
C GLY A 111 14.34 -27.29 -13.40
N THR A 112 15.41 -26.77 -14.01
CA THR A 112 16.48 -26.01 -13.36
C THR A 112 16.42 -24.52 -13.72
N ALA A 113 16.81 -23.65 -12.78
CA ALA A 113 16.86 -22.20 -13.00
C ALA A 113 18.02 -21.58 -12.22
N ALA A 114 18.60 -20.49 -12.74
CA ALA A 114 19.66 -19.77 -12.04
C ALA A 114 19.16 -19.21 -10.70
N LEU A 115 20.04 -19.11 -9.70
CA LEU A 115 19.67 -18.70 -8.34
C LEU A 115 19.03 -17.30 -8.30
N THR A 116 19.45 -16.41 -9.19
CA THR A 116 18.91 -15.05 -9.39
C THR A 116 17.48 -15.03 -9.92
N VAL A 117 17.05 -16.10 -10.59
CA VAL A 117 15.69 -16.30 -11.11
C VAL A 117 14.84 -17.09 -10.11
N GLN A 118 15.47 -17.96 -9.31
CA GLN A 118 14.82 -18.72 -8.25
C GLN A 118 14.45 -17.86 -7.03
N LEU A 119 15.31 -16.90 -6.68
CA LEU A 119 15.08 -16.03 -5.53
C LEU A 119 14.48 -14.70 -6.01
N SER A 120 13.25 -14.39 -5.61
CA SER A 120 12.68 -13.08 -5.93
C SER A 120 13.47 -11.98 -5.21
N ARG A 121 13.81 -10.91 -5.94
CA ARG A 121 14.48 -9.71 -5.39
C ARG A 121 13.73 -9.18 -4.17
N ASP A 122 12.41 -9.20 -4.23
CA ASP A 122 11.54 -8.72 -3.17
C ASP A 122 11.60 -9.63 -1.92
N ALA A 123 11.63 -10.96 -2.07
CA ALA A 123 11.84 -11.86 -0.94
C ALA A 123 13.20 -11.61 -0.28
N LEU A 124 14.25 -11.37 -1.08
CA LEU A 124 15.58 -11.06 -0.57
C LEU A 124 15.59 -9.75 0.23
N LEU A 125 14.98 -8.69 -0.30
CA LEU A 125 14.87 -7.40 0.38
C LEU A 125 14.08 -7.51 1.69
N ARG A 126 12.96 -8.24 1.70
CA ARG A 126 12.17 -8.47 2.93
C ARG A 126 12.94 -9.29 3.97
N LEU A 127 13.74 -10.25 3.52
CA LEU A 127 14.62 -11.03 4.40
C LEU A 127 15.72 -10.14 5.00
N LEU A 128 16.35 -9.29 4.20
CA LEU A 128 17.32 -8.29 4.69
C LEU A 128 16.68 -7.31 5.67
N GLN A 129 15.47 -6.80 5.38
CA GLN A 129 14.72 -5.94 6.30
C GLN A 129 14.41 -6.64 7.63
N THR A 130 14.08 -7.92 7.60
CA THR A 130 13.87 -8.73 8.81
C THR A 130 15.12 -8.76 9.67
N VAL A 131 16.28 -9.05 9.06
CA VAL A 131 17.56 -9.11 9.76
C VAL A 131 17.91 -7.74 10.35
N PHE A 132 17.71 -6.66 9.60
CA PHE A 132 17.97 -5.30 10.05
C PHE A 132 17.07 -4.89 11.23
N LEU A 133 15.76 -5.14 11.14
CA LEU A 133 14.80 -4.83 12.20
C LEU A 133 15.09 -5.61 13.48
N LEU A 134 15.46 -6.89 13.36
CA LEU A 134 15.87 -7.71 14.49
C LEU A 134 17.17 -7.20 15.13
N GLY A 135 18.11 -6.74 14.30
CA GLY A 135 19.34 -6.08 14.74
C GLY A 135 19.09 -4.79 15.54
N ILE A 136 18.22 -3.90 15.05
CA ILE A 136 17.82 -2.68 15.77
C ILE A 136 17.11 -3.02 17.08
N ALA A 137 16.18 -3.97 17.06
CA ALA A 137 15.46 -4.41 18.26
C ALA A 137 16.44 -4.96 19.31
N GLY A 138 17.40 -5.79 18.91
CA GLY A 138 18.46 -6.31 19.78
C GLY A 138 19.37 -5.21 20.32
N PHE A 139 19.77 -4.25 19.47
CA PHE A 139 20.58 -3.11 19.87
C PHE A 139 19.87 -2.23 20.91
N GLY A 140 18.61 -1.85 20.64
CA GLY A 140 17.82 -1.06 21.58
C GLY A 140 17.58 -1.79 22.91
N LEU A 141 17.36 -3.11 22.87
CA LEU A 141 17.21 -3.91 24.08
C LEU A 141 18.51 -3.90 24.91
N TYR A 142 19.66 -4.15 24.28
CA TYR A 142 20.96 -4.27 24.96
C TYR A 142 21.52 -2.93 25.46
N PHE A 143 21.42 -1.86 24.68
CA PHE A 143 22.05 -0.57 25.00
C PHE A 143 21.13 0.43 25.71
N ILE A 144 19.81 0.30 25.56
CA ILE A 144 18.86 1.28 26.12
C ILE A 144 18.05 0.66 27.23
N VAL A 145 17.33 -0.43 26.95
CA VAL A 145 16.35 -0.99 27.89
C VAL A 145 17.03 -1.69 29.07
N ILE A 146 17.96 -2.61 28.82
CA ILE A 146 18.66 -3.36 29.89
C ILE A 146 19.40 -2.42 30.86
N PRO A 147 20.21 -1.42 30.40
CA PRO A 147 20.88 -0.48 31.30
C PRO A 147 19.91 0.44 32.06
N SER A 148 18.77 0.81 31.46
CA SER A 148 17.75 1.64 32.14
C SER A 148 17.07 0.91 33.30
N PHE A 149 16.84 -0.41 33.17
CA PHE A 149 16.33 -1.25 34.26
C PHE A 149 17.39 -1.48 35.36
N GLN A 150 18.66 -1.54 35.00
CA GLN A 150 19.76 -1.65 35.98
C GLN A 150 19.97 -0.34 36.74
N SER A 151 19.81 0.81 36.09
CA SER A 151 20.01 2.16 36.66
C SER A 151 18.83 2.65 37.50
N THR A 152 17.61 2.14 37.26
CA THR A 152 16.44 2.46 38.09
C THR A 152 16.50 1.83 39.47
N SER A 153 17.41 0.87 39.70
CA SER A 153 17.64 0.28 41.02
C SER A 153 18.51 1.15 41.94
N SER A 154 19.05 2.28 41.47
CA SER A 154 20.03 3.11 42.20
C SER A 154 19.71 4.62 42.24
N ALA A 155 18.55 5.07 41.74
CA ALA A 155 18.18 6.49 41.74
C ALA A 155 17.26 6.86 42.94
N PRO A 156 17.51 7.99 43.65
CA PRO A 156 16.66 8.43 44.77
C PRO A 156 15.26 8.83 44.30
N PRO A 157 14.19 8.54 45.08
CA PRO A 157 12.83 8.92 44.71
C PRO A 157 12.62 10.44 44.86
N GLY A 158 12.13 11.11 43.80
CA GLY A 158 11.54 12.46 43.91
C GLY A 158 12.13 13.60 43.06
N GLY A 159 13.08 13.34 42.16
CA GLY A 159 13.60 14.40 41.28
C GLY A 159 12.58 14.88 40.22
N PRO A 160 12.61 16.16 39.80
CA PRO A 160 11.66 16.73 38.81
C PRO A 160 11.68 16.04 37.44
N PHE A 161 12.70 15.21 37.16
CA PHE A 161 12.85 14.42 35.93
C PHE A 161 12.45 12.95 36.07
N ALA A 162 12.00 12.48 37.25
CA ALA A 162 11.66 11.08 37.49
C ALA A 162 10.51 10.57 36.60
N GLY A 163 9.54 11.43 36.28
CA GLY A 163 8.48 11.13 35.32
C GLY A 163 8.98 11.06 33.87
N LEU A 164 9.92 11.93 33.50
CA LEU A 164 10.57 11.97 32.19
C LEU A 164 11.45 10.74 31.94
N GLN A 165 12.12 10.25 32.99
CA GLN A 165 12.96 9.04 32.97
C GLN A 165 12.12 7.76 32.79
N LYS A 166 10.92 7.68 33.39
CA LYS A 166 9.97 6.58 33.12
C LYS A 166 9.44 6.62 31.69
N LEU A 167 9.12 7.80 31.15
CA LEU A 167 8.75 7.97 29.74
C LEU A 167 9.88 7.52 28.80
N LEU A 168 11.12 7.95 29.07
CA LEU A 168 12.32 7.55 28.32
C LEU A 168 12.62 6.04 28.36
N THR A 169 12.08 5.30 29.34
CA THR A 169 12.25 3.84 29.43
C THR A 169 11.11 3.09 28.71
N VAL A 170 9.88 3.62 28.76
CA VAL A 170 8.69 3.00 28.13
C VAL A 170 8.69 3.21 26.61
N PHE A 171 9.12 4.37 26.12
CA PHE A 171 9.14 4.66 24.67
C PHE A 171 10.03 3.69 23.86
N PRO A 172 11.29 3.42 24.24
CA PRO A 172 12.13 2.45 23.54
C PRO A 172 11.55 1.04 23.53
N GLY A 173 10.91 0.62 24.62
CA GLY A 173 10.23 -0.68 24.71
C GLY A 173 9.10 -0.83 23.68
N PHE A 174 8.31 0.23 23.49
CA PHE A 174 7.28 0.27 22.45
C PHE A 174 7.87 0.18 21.05
N PHE A 175 8.94 0.93 20.74
CA PHE A 175 9.60 0.88 19.44
C PHE A 175 10.24 -0.49 19.15
N ILE A 176 10.81 -1.14 20.15
CA ILE A 176 11.36 -2.51 20.04
C ILE A 176 10.24 -3.50 19.73
N LEU A 177 9.10 -3.41 20.43
CA LEU A 177 7.94 -4.27 20.16
C LEU A 177 7.44 -4.08 18.72
N VAL A 178 7.31 -2.83 18.28
CA VAL A 178 6.93 -2.50 16.89
C VAL A 178 7.95 -3.08 15.89
N ALA A 179 9.25 -2.94 16.15
CA ALA A 179 10.30 -3.49 15.29
C ALA A 179 10.24 -5.02 15.19
N ILE A 180 9.97 -5.73 16.29
CA ILE A 180 9.79 -7.19 16.30
C ILE A 180 8.55 -7.60 15.52
N ILE A 181 7.41 -6.92 15.71
CA ILE A 181 6.18 -7.19 14.95
C ILE A 181 6.45 -7.00 13.46
N LEU A 182 7.11 -5.90 13.07
CA LEU A 182 7.49 -5.65 11.68
C LEU A 182 8.45 -6.72 11.14
N ALA A 183 9.43 -7.17 11.93
CA ALA A 183 10.34 -8.24 11.53
C ALA A 183 9.60 -9.56 11.24
N VAL A 184 8.65 -9.95 12.10
CA VAL A 184 7.80 -11.15 11.90
C VAL A 184 6.96 -11.00 10.63
N VAL A 185 6.39 -9.82 10.39
CA VAL A 185 5.65 -9.53 9.15
C VAL A 185 6.57 -9.68 7.94
N CYS A 186 7.74 -9.04 7.95
CA CYS A 186 8.73 -9.14 6.87
C CYS A 186 9.18 -10.58 6.61
N ALA A 187 9.47 -11.38 7.65
CA ALA A 187 9.86 -12.78 7.52
C ALA A 187 8.75 -13.62 6.88
N ARG A 188 7.51 -13.43 7.35
CA ARG A 188 6.33 -14.10 6.79
C ARG A 188 6.10 -13.71 5.33
N THR A 189 6.33 -12.44 4.97
CA THR A 189 6.22 -11.98 3.58
C THR A 189 7.31 -12.56 2.69
N ALA A 190 8.56 -12.63 3.16
CA ALA A 190 9.67 -13.26 2.44
C ALA A 190 9.37 -14.74 2.18
N TRP A 191 8.86 -15.46 3.20
CA TRP A 191 8.45 -16.86 3.06
C TRP A 191 7.28 -17.06 2.10
N ALA A 192 6.35 -16.10 2.04
CA ALA A 192 5.33 -16.09 1.02
C ALA A 192 6.03 -15.99 -0.33
N LEU A 193 6.80 -14.94 -0.62
CA LEU A 193 7.43 -14.64 -1.91
C LEU A 193 8.53 -15.63 -2.39
N ARG A 194 8.64 -16.82 -1.79
CA ARG A 194 9.62 -17.87 -2.11
C ARG A 194 9.42 -18.51 -3.48
N THR A 195 8.23 -18.47 -4.05
CA THR A 195 7.93 -19.15 -5.31
C THR A 195 8.33 -18.29 -6.51
N PRO A 196 9.12 -18.82 -7.46
CA PRO A 196 9.51 -18.06 -8.65
C PRO A 196 8.32 -17.68 -9.55
N ARG A 197 8.43 -16.55 -10.24
CA ARG A 197 7.35 -16.03 -11.11
C ARG A 197 7.07 -16.93 -12.33
N PHE A 198 8.04 -17.48 -13.03
CA PHE A 198 7.69 -18.35 -14.16
C PHE A 198 6.95 -19.64 -13.71
N VAL A 199 7.34 -20.24 -12.56
CA VAL A 199 6.79 -21.52 -12.08
C VAL A 199 5.28 -21.48 -11.86
N ALA A 200 4.76 -20.45 -11.18
CA ALA A 200 3.32 -20.39 -10.97
C ALA A 200 2.53 -19.91 -12.19
N GLU A 201 3.13 -19.21 -13.16
CA GLU A 201 2.44 -18.93 -14.44
C GLU A 201 2.30 -20.18 -15.28
N GLU A 202 3.38 -20.96 -15.42
CA GLU A 202 3.36 -22.22 -16.16
C GLU A 202 2.36 -23.20 -15.54
N GLN A 203 2.37 -23.34 -14.21
CA GLN A 203 1.41 -24.19 -13.51
C GLN A 203 -0.03 -23.67 -13.68
N TRP A 204 -0.25 -22.35 -13.69
CA TRP A 204 -1.59 -21.78 -13.93
C TRP A 204 -2.09 -22.05 -15.34
N GLY A 205 -1.25 -21.80 -16.35
CA GLY A 205 -1.57 -22.11 -17.75
C GLY A 205 -1.88 -23.59 -17.95
N LEU A 206 -1.11 -24.47 -17.32
CA LEU A 206 -1.33 -25.91 -17.30
C LEU A 206 -2.67 -26.28 -16.65
N LEU A 207 -2.98 -25.75 -15.46
CA LEU A 207 -4.27 -25.99 -14.79
C LEU A 207 -5.44 -25.52 -15.66
N ARG A 208 -5.32 -24.35 -16.28
CA ARG A 208 -6.35 -23.82 -17.18
C ARG A 208 -6.55 -24.70 -18.39
N GLN A 209 -5.46 -25.14 -19.04
CA GLN A 209 -5.54 -26.03 -20.19
C GLN A 209 -6.22 -27.36 -19.82
N THR A 210 -5.82 -27.96 -18.69
CA THR A 210 -6.44 -29.19 -18.18
C THR A 210 -7.93 -29.00 -17.92
N LEU A 211 -8.34 -27.91 -17.26
CA LEU A 211 -9.76 -27.64 -17.00
C LEU A 211 -10.57 -27.37 -18.27
N THR A 212 -9.98 -26.66 -19.23
CA THR A 212 -10.62 -26.38 -20.52
C THR A 212 -10.88 -27.67 -21.31
N GLN A 213 -9.90 -28.58 -21.31
CA GLN A 213 -10.03 -29.90 -21.96
C GLN A 213 -11.09 -30.78 -21.28
N LEU A 214 -11.19 -30.75 -19.95
CA LEU A 214 -12.17 -31.54 -19.21
C LEU A 214 -13.59 -31.00 -19.33
N ALA A 215 -13.77 -29.68 -19.24
CA ALA A 215 -15.07 -29.04 -19.20
C ALA A 215 -15.65 -28.72 -20.57
N GLY A 216 -14.83 -28.80 -21.63
CA GLY A 216 -15.21 -28.40 -22.98
C GLY A 216 -15.50 -26.90 -23.13
N GLN A 217 -15.16 -26.10 -22.13
CA GLN A 217 -15.36 -24.64 -22.11
C GLN A 217 -14.25 -23.98 -21.28
N GLU A 218 -14.02 -22.69 -21.53
CA GLU A 218 -13.04 -21.93 -20.75
C GLU A 218 -13.47 -21.80 -19.28
N PRO A 219 -12.59 -22.13 -18.32
CA PRO A 219 -12.87 -21.95 -16.89
C PRO A 219 -12.92 -20.46 -16.52
N GLY A 220 -13.79 -20.11 -15.57
CA GLY A 220 -13.86 -18.76 -15.01
C GLY A 220 -12.63 -18.47 -14.16
N SER A 221 -11.97 -17.33 -14.38
CA SER A 221 -10.76 -16.93 -13.66
C SER A 221 -11.05 -15.81 -12.66
N SER A 222 -10.41 -15.89 -11.49
CA SER A 222 -10.39 -14.79 -10.53
C SER A 222 -9.22 -13.81 -10.72
N ARG A 223 -8.36 -14.01 -11.73
CA ARG A 223 -7.17 -13.17 -11.95
C ARG A 223 -7.51 -11.91 -12.75
N PRO A 224 -7.10 -10.71 -12.30
CA PRO A 224 -7.32 -9.48 -13.05
C PRO A 224 -6.75 -9.47 -14.48
N LEU A 225 -5.54 -9.99 -14.67
CA LEU A 225 -4.90 -10.09 -16.00
C LEU A 225 -5.70 -10.96 -16.97
N ASP A 226 -6.27 -12.06 -16.46
CA ASP A 226 -7.12 -12.95 -17.25
C ASP A 226 -8.41 -12.22 -17.65
N ILE A 227 -8.97 -11.44 -16.73
CA ILE A 227 -10.17 -10.64 -16.95
C ILE A 227 -9.93 -9.52 -17.97
N GLU A 228 -8.76 -8.86 -17.93
CA GLU A 228 -8.33 -7.86 -18.93
C GLU A 228 -8.12 -8.44 -20.32
N ALA A 229 -7.62 -9.67 -20.39
CA ALA A 229 -7.54 -10.45 -21.62
C ALA A 229 -8.93 -10.85 -22.17
N GLY A 230 -10.02 -10.50 -21.49
CA GLY A 230 -11.40 -10.75 -21.90
C GLY A 230 -11.92 -12.12 -21.50
N LEU A 231 -11.24 -12.82 -20.59
CA LEU A 231 -11.60 -14.16 -20.17
C LEU A 231 -12.79 -14.15 -19.22
N ARG A 232 -13.47 -15.29 -19.13
CA ARG A 232 -14.63 -15.48 -18.26
C ARG A 232 -14.25 -15.20 -16.81
N ARG A 233 -15.10 -14.45 -16.13
CA ARG A 233 -14.94 -14.17 -14.71
C ARG A 233 -15.29 -15.39 -13.88
N ASP A 234 -14.69 -15.44 -12.70
CA ASP A 234 -14.94 -16.48 -11.72
C ASP A 234 -16.43 -16.62 -11.34
N LEU A 235 -16.90 -17.87 -11.33
CA LEU A 235 -18.31 -18.22 -11.11
C LEU A 235 -18.77 -18.07 -9.64
N ILE A 236 -17.85 -17.94 -8.68
CA ILE A 236 -18.23 -17.71 -7.27
C ILE A 236 -18.64 -16.26 -7.06
N THR A 237 -17.93 -15.30 -7.67
CA THR A 237 -18.24 -13.88 -7.53
C THR A 237 -19.15 -13.36 -8.63
N HIS A 238 -19.12 -13.98 -9.81
CA HIS A 238 -19.98 -13.65 -10.94
C HIS A 238 -20.65 -14.93 -11.44
N PRO A 239 -21.85 -15.29 -10.93
CA PRO A 239 -22.48 -16.59 -11.20
C PRO A 239 -22.74 -16.89 -12.67
N ASN A 240 -22.88 -15.85 -13.52
CA ASN A 240 -23.04 -16.00 -14.96
C ASN A 240 -21.71 -16.12 -15.73
N GLY A 241 -20.57 -15.87 -15.06
CA GLY A 241 -19.23 -15.97 -15.66
C GLY A 241 -18.99 -15.04 -16.85
N GLU A 242 -19.79 -13.97 -16.98
CA GLU A 242 -19.75 -13.05 -18.12
C GLU A 242 -18.36 -12.41 -18.24
N SER A 243 -17.88 -12.28 -19.46
CA SER A 243 -16.70 -11.48 -19.76
C SER A 243 -17.04 -9.99 -19.59
N LEU A 244 -16.05 -9.17 -19.25
CA LEU A 244 -16.26 -7.73 -19.16
C LEU A 244 -16.56 -7.15 -20.54
N ALA A 245 -17.73 -6.52 -20.67
CA ALA A 245 -18.02 -5.66 -21.80
C ALA A 245 -17.07 -4.44 -21.74
N ARG A 246 -16.31 -4.23 -22.82
CA ARG A 246 -15.42 -3.09 -23.00
C ARG A 246 -16.04 -2.10 -23.97
N GLY A 247 -16.02 -0.82 -23.61
CA GLY A 247 -16.44 0.26 -24.50
C GLY A 247 -15.44 0.51 -25.62
N VAL A 248 -15.74 1.47 -26.49
CA VAL A 248 -14.87 1.86 -27.60
C VAL A 248 -14.31 3.26 -27.34
N THR A 249 -12.98 3.40 -27.45
CA THR A 249 -12.25 4.66 -27.36
C THR A 249 -12.54 5.53 -28.58
N ARG A 250 -12.13 6.80 -28.54
CA ARG A 250 -12.34 7.74 -29.64
C ARG A 250 -11.64 7.30 -30.95
N ASP A 251 -10.52 6.59 -30.85
CA ASP A 251 -9.75 6.06 -31.97
C ASP A 251 -10.18 4.64 -32.40
N GLY A 252 -11.30 4.14 -31.87
CA GLY A 252 -11.87 2.84 -32.27
C GLY A 252 -11.21 1.63 -31.59
N ARG A 253 -10.30 1.84 -30.65
CA ARG A 253 -9.71 0.76 -29.84
C ARG A 253 -10.68 0.32 -28.74
N MET A 254 -10.42 -0.87 -28.20
CA MET A 254 -11.17 -1.35 -27.04
C MET A 254 -10.71 -0.57 -25.81
N GLY A 255 -11.67 0.07 -25.15
CA GLY A 255 -11.45 0.78 -23.89
C GLY A 255 -11.18 -0.18 -22.72
N PRO A 256 -10.85 0.38 -21.55
CA PRO A 256 -10.47 -0.40 -20.38
C PRO A 256 -11.62 -1.23 -19.81
N PRO A 257 -11.34 -2.40 -19.20
CA PRO A 257 -12.31 -3.17 -18.44
C PRO A 257 -12.64 -2.49 -17.10
N TRP A 258 -13.78 -1.82 -17.00
CA TRP A 258 -14.20 -1.17 -15.76
C TRP A 258 -14.59 -2.16 -14.66
N PRO A 259 -14.27 -1.88 -13.38
CA PRO A 259 -14.78 -2.65 -12.24
C PRO A 259 -16.30 -2.64 -12.20
N ASP A 260 -16.91 -3.76 -11.83
CA ASP A 260 -18.36 -3.82 -11.67
C ASP A 260 -18.83 -3.38 -10.27
N ALA A 261 -20.15 -3.36 -10.06
CA ALA A 261 -20.73 -2.96 -8.78
C ALA A 261 -20.27 -3.84 -7.60
N TYR A 262 -20.01 -5.12 -7.84
CA TYR A 262 -19.54 -6.05 -6.81
C TYR A 262 -18.08 -5.76 -6.44
N ASP A 263 -17.22 -5.57 -7.44
CA ASP A 263 -15.81 -5.21 -7.28
C ASP A 263 -15.67 -3.89 -6.51
N ILE A 264 -16.48 -2.89 -6.87
CA ILE A 264 -16.53 -1.59 -6.20
C ILE A 264 -16.96 -1.76 -4.73
N ALA A 265 -18.06 -2.49 -4.48
CA ALA A 265 -18.57 -2.68 -3.12
C ALA A 265 -17.57 -3.44 -2.23
N LYS A 266 -16.88 -4.44 -2.79
CA LYS A 266 -15.85 -5.20 -2.10
C LYS A 266 -14.64 -4.33 -1.74
N ARG A 267 -14.11 -3.57 -2.69
CA ARG A 267 -12.97 -2.66 -2.47
C ARG A 267 -13.31 -1.57 -1.46
N VAL A 268 -14.49 -0.94 -1.57
CA VAL A 268 -14.95 0.07 -0.60
C VAL A 268 -15.09 -0.54 0.80
N ARG A 269 -15.60 -1.77 0.92
CA ARG A 269 -15.72 -2.45 2.23
C ARG A 269 -14.36 -2.76 2.84
N GLN A 270 -13.40 -3.24 2.04
CA GLN A 270 -12.03 -3.49 2.49
C GLN A 270 -11.33 -2.20 2.89
N GLY A 271 -11.44 -1.15 2.07
CA GLY A 271 -10.95 0.17 2.37
C GLY A 271 -11.49 0.69 3.69
N ARG A 272 -12.81 0.60 3.93
CA ARG A 272 -13.43 1.00 5.21
C ARG A 272 -12.90 0.24 6.41
N ARG A 273 -12.63 -1.07 6.28
CA ARG A 273 -12.02 -1.86 7.36
C ARG A 273 -10.60 -1.39 7.66
N ALA A 274 -9.80 -1.13 6.62
CA ALA A 274 -8.46 -0.57 6.77
C ALA A 274 -8.51 0.84 7.38
N LEU A 275 -9.47 1.67 6.97
CA LEU A 275 -9.71 3.00 7.54
C LEU A 275 -9.99 2.93 9.03
N VAL A 276 -10.85 2.02 9.49
CA VAL A 276 -11.12 1.85 10.92
C VAL A 276 -9.84 1.48 11.68
N GLY A 277 -9.12 0.45 11.23
CA GLY A 277 -7.89 0.01 11.90
C GLY A 277 -6.80 1.08 11.94
N MET A 278 -6.63 1.81 10.84
CA MET A 278 -5.62 2.86 10.75
C MET A 278 -6.04 4.15 11.42
N THR A 279 -7.33 4.45 11.54
CA THR A 279 -7.82 5.57 12.35
C THR A 279 -7.56 5.31 13.83
N ILE A 280 -7.77 4.08 14.30
CA ILE A 280 -7.40 3.66 15.66
C ILE A 280 -5.89 3.83 15.85
N PHE A 281 -5.07 3.32 14.93
CA PHE A 281 -3.62 3.52 15.00
C PHE A 281 -3.22 5.00 14.99
N ALA A 282 -3.77 5.80 14.08
CA ALA A 282 -3.51 7.22 13.96
C ALA A 282 -3.93 7.99 15.23
N SER A 283 -5.01 7.58 15.90
CA SER A 283 -5.51 8.21 17.13
C SER A 283 -4.51 8.18 18.28
N VAL A 284 -3.56 7.24 18.27
CA VAL A 284 -2.47 7.20 19.25
C VAL A 284 -1.61 8.47 19.14
N PHE A 285 -1.27 8.91 17.92
CA PHE A 285 -0.47 10.13 17.72
C PHE A 285 -1.22 11.38 18.17
N LEU A 286 -2.52 11.44 17.89
CA LEU A 286 -3.37 12.54 18.37
C LEU A 286 -3.43 12.54 19.91
N THR A 287 -3.61 11.38 20.53
CA THR A 287 -3.69 11.23 21.99
C THR A 287 -2.38 11.62 22.67
N VAL A 288 -1.24 11.19 22.11
CA VAL A 288 0.10 11.58 22.59
C VAL A 288 0.32 13.08 22.41
N GLY A 289 -0.08 13.66 21.26
CA GLY A 289 0.00 15.11 21.04
C GLY A 289 -0.82 15.91 22.05
N VAL A 290 -2.06 15.49 22.33
CA VAL A 290 -2.92 16.10 23.36
C VAL A 290 -2.32 15.95 24.76
N LEU A 291 -1.79 14.77 25.11
CA LEU A 291 -1.18 14.54 26.42
C LEU A 291 0.04 15.44 26.62
N ILE A 292 0.93 15.52 25.63
CA ILE A 292 2.11 16.40 25.68
C ILE A 292 1.67 17.86 25.78
N PHE A 293 0.68 18.28 24.99
CA PHE A 293 0.10 19.62 25.06
C PHE A 293 -0.40 19.98 26.47
N LEU A 294 -1.16 19.08 27.11
CA LEU A 294 -1.67 19.29 28.47
C LEU A 294 -0.54 19.34 29.52
N LEU A 295 0.52 18.54 29.35
CA LEU A 295 1.70 18.60 30.22
C LEU A 295 2.43 19.94 30.10
N PHE A 296 2.54 20.49 28.89
CA PHE A 296 3.11 21.83 28.69
C PHE A 296 2.27 22.91 29.38
N ILE A 297 0.93 22.86 29.25
CA ILE A 297 0.03 23.79 29.96
C ILE A 297 0.22 23.67 31.48
N ALA A 298 0.25 22.45 32.01
CA ALA A 298 0.46 22.21 33.44
C ALA A 298 1.81 22.72 33.95
N ALA A 299 2.83 22.74 33.08
CA ALA A 299 4.15 23.32 33.35
C ALA A 299 4.20 24.85 33.15
N GLY A 300 3.06 25.52 32.89
CA GLY A 300 2.98 26.97 32.67
C GLY A 300 3.44 27.43 31.28
N GLN A 301 3.59 26.51 30.32
CA GLN A 301 4.00 26.80 28.95
C GLN A 301 2.83 26.60 27.98
N LEU A 302 2.33 27.69 27.38
CA LEU A 302 1.28 27.60 26.35
C LEU A 302 1.93 27.43 24.97
N THR A 303 1.88 26.21 24.42
CA THR A 303 2.36 25.93 23.06
C THR A 303 1.42 24.98 22.35
N LEU A 304 0.90 25.37 21.18
CA LEU A 304 0.01 24.54 20.35
C LEU A 304 0.78 23.51 19.51
N ILE A 305 2.11 23.61 19.47
CA ILE A 305 2.96 22.88 18.54
C ILE A 305 2.82 21.34 18.68
N PRO A 306 2.80 20.74 19.90
CA PRO A 306 2.61 19.29 20.05
C PRO A 306 1.23 18.80 19.58
N LEU A 307 0.20 19.64 19.74
CA LEU A 307 -1.16 19.34 19.28
C LEU A 307 -1.22 19.37 17.75
N LEU A 308 -0.69 20.42 17.12
CA LEU A 308 -0.60 20.55 15.66
C LEU A 308 0.18 19.38 15.04
N PHE A 309 1.28 18.96 15.68
CA PHE A 309 2.05 17.80 15.25
C PHE A 309 1.23 16.50 15.27
N GLY A 310 0.48 16.26 16.36
CA GLY A 310 -0.42 15.10 16.47
C GLY A 310 -1.56 15.12 15.45
N VAL A 311 -2.17 16.30 15.23
CA VAL A 311 -3.23 16.52 14.23
C VAL A 311 -2.70 16.31 12.81
N SER A 312 -1.49 16.78 12.51
CA SER A 312 -0.87 16.64 11.19
C SER A 312 -0.64 15.18 10.82
N ILE A 313 -0.06 14.38 11.71
CA ILE A 313 0.16 12.94 11.47
C ILE A 313 -1.18 12.22 11.32
N PHE A 314 -2.13 12.50 12.23
CA PHE A 314 -3.46 11.90 12.18
C PHE A 314 -4.15 12.22 10.85
N GLY A 315 -4.18 13.49 10.48
CA GLY A 315 -4.80 13.99 9.25
C GLY A 315 -4.17 13.40 8.00
N ALA A 316 -2.85 13.32 7.92
CA ALA A 316 -2.14 12.73 6.78
C ALA A 316 -2.50 11.25 6.57
N ILE A 317 -2.46 10.45 7.65
CA ILE A 317 -2.78 9.01 7.59
C ILE A 317 -4.24 8.79 7.20
N VAL A 318 -5.17 9.48 7.86
CA VAL A 318 -6.61 9.34 7.62
C VAL A 318 -6.97 9.80 6.21
N SER A 319 -6.38 10.87 5.71
CA SER A 319 -6.62 11.40 4.36
C SER A 319 -6.17 10.43 3.27
N HIS A 320 -4.97 9.86 3.42
CA HIS A 320 -4.44 8.88 2.47
C HIS A 320 -5.34 7.64 2.35
N ILE A 321 -5.87 7.16 3.47
CA ILE A 321 -6.69 5.95 3.49
C ILE A 321 -8.12 6.26 3.04
N SER A 322 -8.62 7.45 3.38
CA SER A 322 -9.92 7.92 2.90
C SER A 322 -9.95 8.06 1.38
N LYS A 323 -8.87 8.56 0.76
CA LYS A 323 -8.69 8.57 -0.70
C LYS A 323 -8.87 7.16 -1.29
N ARG A 324 -8.25 6.14 -0.69
CA ARG A 324 -8.35 4.74 -1.14
C ARG A 324 -9.76 4.15 -1.02
N CYS A 325 -10.63 4.76 -0.21
CA CYS A 325 -12.01 4.33 -0.01
C CYS A 325 -13.02 5.09 -0.89
N ASP A 326 -12.59 6.11 -1.62
CA ASP A 326 -13.48 6.94 -2.43
C ASP A 326 -14.07 6.11 -3.57
N ARG A 327 -15.40 5.97 -3.57
CA ARG A 327 -16.11 5.12 -4.52
C ARG A 327 -15.86 5.53 -5.98
N LEU A 328 -15.72 6.83 -6.24
CA LEU A 328 -15.50 7.35 -7.60
C LEU A 328 -14.09 7.03 -8.11
N LEU A 329 -13.08 7.09 -7.22
CA LEU A 329 -11.71 6.71 -7.55
C LEU A 329 -11.57 5.20 -7.76
N VAL A 330 -12.32 4.42 -6.98
CA VAL A 330 -12.36 2.96 -7.11
C VAL A 330 -13.06 2.52 -8.40
N SER A 331 -14.10 3.23 -8.84
CA SER A 331 -14.79 2.91 -10.10
C SER A 331 -13.99 3.33 -11.34
N TYR A 332 -13.27 4.45 -11.27
CA TYR A 332 -12.47 4.98 -12.38
C TYR A 332 -11.00 5.19 -11.98
N PRO A 333 -10.22 4.09 -11.88
CA PRO A 333 -8.82 4.15 -11.50
C PRO A 333 -7.95 4.91 -12.53
N SER A 334 -6.81 5.42 -12.07
CA SER A 334 -5.80 6.13 -12.88
C SER A 334 -5.05 5.23 -13.83
N THR A 335 -5.03 3.95 -13.47
CA THR A 335 -4.13 2.94 -13.99
C THR A 335 -4.83 1.61 -14.00
N MET A 336 -4.41 0.75 -14.91
CA MET A 336 -4.83 -0.64 -14.90
C MET A 336 -3.66 -1.55 -14.57
N PRO A 337 -3.94 -2.73 -14.00
CA PRO A 337 -3.02 -3.84 -14.12
C PRO A 337 -2.59 -3.98 -15.59
N GLY A 338 -1.30 -4.20 -15.79
CA GLY A 338 -0.69 -4.48 -17.08
C GLY A 338 0.26 -5.66 -16.91
N GLY A 339 0.85 -6.14 -18.01
CA GLY A 339 1.69 -7.35 -18.00
C GLY A 339 2.78 -7.34 -16.94
N GLU A 340 3.80 -6.48 -17.10
CA GLU A 340 4.91 -6.35 -16.13
C GLU A 340 4.80 -5.09 -15.25
N GLU A 341 4.18 -4.03 -15.77
CA GLU A 341 4.01 -2.74 -15.09
C GLU A 341 2.56 -2.24 -15.23
N PRO A 342 2.02 -1.52 -14.22
CA PRO A 342 0.73 -0.86 -14.31
C PRO A 342 0.73 0.10 -15.49
N GLN A 343 -0.27 -0.03 -16.35
CA GLN A 343 -0.46 0.91 -17.44
C GLN A 343 -1.19 2.13 -16.91
N GLU A 344 -0.58 3.30 -17.02
CA GLU A 344 -1.26 4.57 -16.78
C GLU A 344 -2.29 4.83 -17.88
N LEU A 345 -3.51 5.16 -17.48
CA LEU A 345 -4.57 5.49 -18.41
C LEU A 345 -4.50 6.97 -18.76
N SER A 346 -4.36 7.28 -20.05
CA SER A 346 -4.55 8.62 -20.58
C SER A 346 -6.00 8.82 -21.02
N TRP A 347 -6.43 10.08 -21.18
CA TRP A 347 -7.74 10.42 -21.73
C TRP A 347 -8.03 9.77 -23.09
N ALA A 348 -6.98 9.46 -23.87
CA ALA A 348 -7.09 8.82 -25.18
C ALA A 348 -7.44 7.33 -25.08
N ASP A 349 -7.06 6.67 -23.99
CA ASP A 349 -7.27 5.24 -23.77
C ASP A 349 -8.67 4.93 -23.22
N ILE A 350 -9.43 5.96 -22.82
CA ILE A 350 -10.73 5.84 -22.17
C ILE A 350 -11.85 5.74 -23.22
N ASP A 351 -12.82 4.86 -22.97
CA ASP A 351 -14.02 4.78 -23.80
C ASP A 351 -14.86 6.06 -23.71
N THR A 352 -15.48 6.42 -24.83
CA THR A 352 -16.23 7.68 -24.96
C THR A 352 -17.37 7.83 -23.94
N ALA A 353 -17.99 6.71 -23.52
CA ALA A 353 -19.08 6.71 -22.57
C ALA A 353 -18.62 6.97 -21.11
N SER A 354 -17.44 6.49 -20.73
CA SER A 354 -16.93 6.64 -19.36
C SER A 354 -16.05 7.88 -19.16
N LEU A 355 -15.60 8.52 -20.24
CA LEU A 355 -14.68 9.65 -20.24
C LEU A 355 -15.08 10.80 -19.28
N PRO A 356 -16.35 11.26 -19.22
CA PRO A 356 -16.75 12.31 -18.28
C PRO A 356 -16.56 11.90 -16.81
N ALA A 357 -16.98 10.67 -16.47
CA ALA A 357 -16.89 10.15 -15.12
C ALA A 357 -15.43 9.89 -14.69
N TRP A 358 -14.58 9.49 -15.64
CA TRP A 358 -13.14 9.38 -15.42
C TRP A 358 -12.50 10.75 -15.15
N CYS A 359 -12.86 11.80 -15.89
CA CYS A 359 -12.42 13.17 -15.61
C CYS A 359 -12.84 13.65 -14.20
N ASP A 360 -14.08 13.37 -13.80
CA ASP A 360 -14.56 13.67 -12.43
C ASP A 360 -13.73 12.94 -11.37
N ALA A 361 -13.34 11.68 -11.63
CA ALA A 361 -12.45 10.93 -10.75
C ALA A 361 -11.06 11.57 -10.66
N ARG A 362 -10.47 12.02 -11.78
CA ARG A 362 -9.17 12.74 -11.77
C ARG A 362 -9.24 14.02 -10.93
N ARG A 363 -10.32 14.78 -11.07
CA ARG A 363 -10.55 15.98 -10.26
C ARG A 363 -10.65 15.62 -8.77
N ARG A 364 -11.42 14.59 -8.43
CA ARG A 364 -11.59 14.09 -7.05
C ARG A 364 -10.26 13.63 -6.45
N GLU A 365 -9.43 12.95 -7.22
CA GLU A 365 -8.10 12.52 -6.80
C GLU A 365 -7.20 13.70 -6.44
N ARG A 366 -7.18 14.75 -7.28
CA ARG A 366 -6.37 15.94 -6.99
C ARG A 366 -6.80 16.65 -5.70
N TYR A 367 -8.10 16.67 -5.37
CA TYR A 367 -8.58 17.18 -4.09
C TYR A 367 -8.07 16.34 -2.91
N TRP A 368 -8.11 15.02 -3.01
CA TRP A 368 -7.55 14.15 -1.97
C TRP A 368 -6.03 14.35 -1.80
N ASN A 369 -5.29 14.51 -2.90
CA ASN A 369 -3.86 14.83 -2.86
C ASN A 369 -3.62 16.19 -2.18
N LEU A 370 -4.45 17.19 -2.46
CA LEU A 370 -4.36 18.49 -1.80
C LEU A 370 -4.55 18.38 -0.27
N VAL A 371 -5.54 17.60 0.19
CA VAL A 371 -5.75 17.37 1.63
C VAL A 371 -4.50 16.73 2.26
N ALA A 372 -3.92 15.72 1.62
CA ALA A 372 -2.70 15.08 2.10
C ALA A 372 -1.50 16.06 2.16
N ILE A 373 -1.32 16.90 1.12
CA ILE A 373 -0.27 17.92 1.06
C ILE A 373 -0.43 18.93 2.20
N VAL A 374 -1.65 19.38 2.50
CA VAL A 374 -1.90 20.34 3.59
C VAL A 374 -1.40 19.79 4.93
N PHE A 375 -1.75 18.54 5.26
CA PHE A 375 -1.27 17.91 6.50
C PHE A 375 0.24 17.63 6.50
N LEU A 376 0.84 17.34 5.34
CA LEU A 376 2.29 17.18 5.22
C LEU A 376 3.02 18.50 5.43
N VAL A 377 2.53 19.59 4.83
CA VAL A 377 3.06 20.93 5.02
C VAL A 377 2.92 21.34 6.49
N GLU A 378 1.77 21.11 7.10
CA GLU A 378 1.54 21.36 8.54
C GLU A 378 2.56 20.59 9.40
N PHE A 379 2.78 19.30 9.10
CA PHE A 379 3.78 18.48 9.79
C PHE A 379 5.21 19.05 9.68
N VAL A 380 5.63 19.44 8.46
CA VAL A 380 6.96 20.02 8.22
C VAL A 380 7.12 21.35 8.95
N VAL A 381 6.11 22.23 8.86
CA VAL A 381 6.17 23.53 9.54
C VAL A 381 6.13 23.36 11.06
N ALA A 382 5.37 22.39 11.58
CA ALA A 382 5.37 22.05 13.01
C ALA A 382 6.76 21.59 13.48
N ILE A 383 7.45 20.74 12.73
CA ILE A 383 8.83 20.33 13.05
C ILE A 383 9.77 21.55 13.08
N LEU A 384 9.70 22.41 12.05
CA LEU A 384 10.51 23.63 12.00
C LEU A 384 10.19 24.57 13.17
N ALA A 385 8.92 24.68 13.57
CA ALA A 385 8.50 25.46 14.73
C ALA A 385 9.03 24.88 16.05
N ILE A 386 9.11 23.55 16.20
CA ILE A 386 9.76 22.91 17.36
C ILE A 386 11.24 23.31 17.41
N PHE A 387 11.97 23.18 16.30
CA PHE A 387 13.39 23.57 16.24
C PHE A 387 13.59 25.05 16.54
N ALA A 388 12.77 25.93 15.94
CA ALA A 388 12.82 27.36 16.18
C ALA A 388 12.52 27.70 17.65
N SER A 389 11.50 27.08 18.25
CA SER A 389 11.15 27.28 19.67
C SER A 389 12.28 26.84 20.61
N VAL A 390 12.93 25.70 20.34
CA VAL A 390 14.08 25.22 21.13
C VAL A 390 15.26 26.19 21.04
N MET A 391 15.62 26.63 19.82
CA MET A 391 16.73 27.57 19.62
C MET A 391 16.45 28.93 20.25
N LEU A 392 15.24 29.48 20.08
CA LEU A 392 14.84 30.78 20.62
C LEU A 392 14.75 30.79 22.16
N ASN A 393 14.32 29.68 22.76
CA ASN A 393 14.33 29.57 24.21
C ASN A 393 15.76 29.46 24.76
N GLN A 394 16.66 28.74 24.08
CA GLN A 394 18.08 28.69 24.48
C GLN A 394 18.77 30.06 24.42
N THR A 395 18.42 30.92 23.46
CA THR A 395 18.98 32.28 23.36
C THR A 395 18.40 33.25 24.39
N ALA A 396 17.12 33.12 24.77
CA ALA A 396 16.51 33.93 25.82
C ALA A 396 17.10 33.65 27.22
N PHE A 397 17.42 32.38 27.51
CA PHE A 397 18.08 31.99 28.75
C PHE A 397 19.56 32.38 28.83
N SER A 398 20.27 32.43 27.69
CA SER A 398 21.68 32.83 27.66
C SER A 398 21.89 34.36 27.71
N THR A 399 20.87 35.14 27.39
CA THR A 399 20.92 36.62 27.43
C THR A 399 20.58 37.25 28.80
N GLY A 400 20.41 36.44 29.86
CA GLY A 400 20.27 36.93 31.24
C GLY A 400 18.95 37.64 31.54
N SER A 401 17.91 37.43 30.74
CA SER A 401 16.58 37.99 30.97
C SER A 401 15.94 37.46 32.27
N SER A 402 15.10 38.27 32.92
CA SER A 402 14.38 37.82 34.12
C SER A 402 13.47 36.63 33.77
N PRO A 403 13.23 35.68 34.69
CA PRO A 403 12.39 34.51 34.40
C PRO A 403 11.00 34.87 33.87
N GLN A 404 10.41 35.97 34.38
CA GLN A 404 9.11 36.47 33.98
C GLN A 404 9.09 36.99 32.52
N ASP A 405 10.16 37.69 32.12
CA ASP A 405 10.29 38.24 30.77
C ASP A 405 10.59 37.14 29.75
N ALA A 406 11.40 36.14 30.13
CA ALA A 406 11.69 34.96 29.32
C ALA A 406 10.43 34.13 29.04
N HIS A 407 9.57 33.92 30.06
CA HIS A 407 8.29 33.22 29.89
C HIS A 407 7.33 33.97 28.95
N THR A 408 7.24 35.29 29.08
CA THR A 408 6.36 36.12 28.24
C THR A 408 6.84 36.15 26.79
N TYR A 409 8.16 36.23 26.57
CA TYR A 409 8.77 36.18 25.25
C TYR A 409 8.54 34.83 24.56
N ALA A 410 8.74 33.71 25.27
CA ALA A 410 8.50 32.37 24.75
C ALA A 410 7.03 32.15 24.34
N LEU A 411 6.09 32.68 25.12
CA LEU A 411 4.66 32.63 24.83
C LEU A 411 4.30 33.34 23.51
N ILE A 412 4.81 34.57 23.33
CA ILE A 412 4.58 35.37 22.12
C ILE A 412 5.15 34.65 20.89
N GLN A 413 6.39 34.16 20.99
CA GLN A 413 7.06 33.47 19.89
C GLN A 413 6.34 32.17 19.49
N ASN A 414 5.96 31.33 20.46
CA ASN A 414 5.22 30.10 20.18
C ASN A 414 3.85 30.38 19.54
N SER A 415 3.19 31.46 19.94
CA SER A 415 1.90 31.87 19.37
C SER A 415 2.05 32.36 17.93
N VAL A 416 3.08 33.15 17.64
CA VAL A 416 3.41 33.60 16.27
C VAL A 416 3.74 32.41 15.37
N LEU A 417 4.55 31.45 15.86
CA LEU A 417 4.87 30.23 15.11
C LEU A 417 3.61 29.40 14.80
N ALA A 418 2.69 29.25 15.75
CA ALA A 418 1.43 28.56 15.52
C ALA A 418 0.55 29.27 14.47
N LEU A 419 0.48 30.60 14.48
CA LEU A 419 -0.25 31.37 13.47
C LEU A 419 0.37 31.22 12.07
N ILE A 420 1.70 31.16 11.98
CA ILE A 420 2.40 30.92 10.71
C ILE A 420 2.02 29.54 10.15
N VAL A 421 2.00 28.49 10.99
CA VAL A 421 1.56 27.14 10.58
C VAL A 421 0.17 27.19 9.95
N ILE A 422 -0.78 27.84 10.62
CA ILE A 422 -2.18 27.95 10.16
C ILE A 422 -2.25 28.75 8.84
N ALA A 423 -1.55 29.88 8.75
CA ALA A 423 -1.55 30.73 7.57
C ALA A 423 -0.99 29.99 6.34
N VAL A 424 0.10 29.24 6.50
CA VAL A 424 0.70 28.43 5.43
C VAL A 424 -0.25 27.32 4.97
N ALA A 425 -0.94 26.65 5.90
CA ALA A 425 -1.93 25.64 5.55
C ALA A 425 -3.09 26.24 4.73
N LEU A 426 -3.62 27.40 5.13
CA LEU A 426 -4.69 28.09 4.41
C LEU A 426 -4.24 28.54 3.01
N ALA A 427 -3.04 29.11 2.88
CA ALA A 427 -2.48 29.51 1.59
C ALA A 427 -2.35 28.31 0.65
N THR A 428 -1.89 27.16 1.17
CA THR A 428 -1.77 25.90 0.43
C THR A 428 -3.13 25.45 -0.12
N VAL A 429 -4.20 25.55 0.66
CA VAL A 429 -5.57 25.23 0.22
C VAL A 429 -6.02 26.12 -0.93
N VAL A 430 -5.82 27.45 -0.83
CA VAL A 430 -6.26 28.41 -1.85
C VAL A 430 -5.52 28.19 -3.18
N ILE A 431 -4.19 28.10 -3.12
CA ILE A 431 -3.33 27.88 -4.30
C ILE A 431 -3.67 26.53 -4.95
N GLY A 432 -3.78 25.48 -4.13
CA GLY A 432 -4.12 24.14 -4.60
C GLY A 432 -5.47 24.08 -5.29
N ARG A 433 -6.51 24.72 -4.73
CA ARG A 433 -7.85 24.74 -5.33
C ARG A 433 -7.85 25.40 -6.71
N HIS A 434 -7.14 26.53 -6.87
CA HIS A 434 -7.02 27.21 -8.14
C HIS A 434 -6.28 26.35 -9.18
N TRP A 435 -5.19 25.71 -8.78
CA TRP A 435 -4.44 24.79 -9.65
C TRP A 435 -5.29 23.60 -10.12
N ILE A 436 -6.09 23.00 -9.22
CA ILE A 436 -6.99 21.89 -9.54
C ILE A 436 -8.02 22.30 -10.60
N GLN A 437 -8.62 23.49 -10.45
CA GLN A 437 -9.60 24.01 -11.41
C GLN A 437 -8.99 24.19 -12.80
N LYS A 438 -7.82 24.82 -12.88
CA LYS A 438 -7.09 25.00 -14.15
C LYS A 438 -6.76 23.66 -14.82
N LYS A 439 -6.25 22.70 -14.04
CA LYS A 439 -5.90 21.37 -14.56
C LYS A 439 -7.13 20.54 -14.95
N ASP A 440 -8.28 20.75 -14.34
CA ASP A 440 -9.53 20.09 -14.72
C ASP A 440 -10.05 20.64 -16.04
N SER A 441 -10.02 21.97 -16.24
CA SER A 441 -10.39 22.58 -17.52
C SER A 441 -9.48 22.15 -18.66
N GLU A 442 -8.16 22.10 -18.43
CA GLU A 442 -7.18 21.61 -19.43
C GLU A 442 -7.50 20.17 -19.85
N LEU A 443 -7.76 19.28 -18.89
CA LEU A 443 -8.05 17.87 -19.15
C LEU A 443 -9.36 17.70 -19.93
N ARG A 444 -10.44 18.39 -19.54
CA ARG A 444 -11.73 18.31 -20.22
C ARG A 444 -11.69 18.87 -21.63
N HIS A 445 -10.91 19.93 -21.85
CA HIS A 445 -10.69 20.47 -23.20
C HIS A 445 -9.95 19.47 -24.08
N GLN A 446 -8.88 18.82 -23.58
CA GLN A 446 -8.17 17.77 -24.31
C GLN A 446 -9.06 16.57 -24.64
N ALA A 447 -9.94 16.20 -23.70
CA ALA A 447 -10.93 15.14 -23.88
C ALA A 447 -12.06 15.52 -24.86
N GLY A 448 -12.18 16.80 -25.27
CA GLY A 448 -13.26 17.29 -26.13
C GLY A 448 -14.64 17.31 -25.44
N LEU A 449 -14.65 17.51 -24.11
CA LEU A 449 -15.86 17.60 -23.28
C LEU A 449 -16.31 19.05 -23.04
N LEU A 450 -15.56 20.02 -23.55
CA LEU A 450 -15.81 21.47 -23.42
C LEU A 450 -15.87 22.14 -24.79
#